data_AF-A0A2V9YSZ6-F1
#
_entry.id   AF-A0A2V9YSZ6-F1
#
_cell.length_a   1.000
_cell.length_b   1.000
_cell.length_c   1.000
_cell.angle_alpha   90.00
_cell.angle_beta   90.00
_cell.angle_gamma   90.00
#
_symmetry.space_group_name_H-M   'P 1'
#
loop_
_entity.id
_entity.type
_entity.pdbx_description
1 polymer ?
#
loop_
_entity_poly.entity_id
_entity_poly.type
_entity_poly.pdbx_seq_one_letter_code
_entity_poly.pdbx_strand_id
1 'polypeptide(L)'
;MTVNAKNSKRRSGTDWRRVRGLKDRDIDYSDIPELDEGFFKQAVLWPGAKKQITLRLDPDVLRFFRKQGKGYQSNINAILRRYMKAQKRQAS
;
A
#
# COMPACT_ATOMS: atom_id res chain seq x y z
N MET A 1 -21.44 16.50 10.00
CA MET A 1 -20.68 15.32 10.47
C MET A 1 -19.61 15.77 11.45
N THR A 2 -19.68 15.33 12.71
CA THR A 2 -18.72 15.68 13.76
C THR A 2 -17.54 14.72 13.71
N VAL A 3 -16.33 15.20 13.42
CA VAL A 3 -15.12 14.37 13.38
C VAL A 3 -14.70 13.96 14.80
N ASN A 4 -14.57 12.66 15.03
CA ASN A 4 -14.16 12.09 16.32
C ASN A 4 -12.65 12.32 16.54
N ALA A 5 -12.31 13.30 17.39
CA ALA A 5 -10.95 13.78 17.63
C ALA A 5 -10.03 12.81 18.42
N LYS A 6 -10.47 11.58 18.73
CA LYS A 6 -9.81 10.71 19.71
C LYS A 6 -8.83 9.65 19.17
N ASN A 7 -8.42 9.67 17.89
CA ASN A 7 -7.62 8.58 17.32
C ASN A 7 -6.19 8.92 16.86
N SER A 8 -5.56 9.99 17.36
CA SER A 8 -4.12 10.20 17.14
C SER A 8 -3.42 10.65 18.41
N LYS A 9 -2.28 10.01 18.75
CA LYS A 9 -1.48 10.29 19.96
C LYS A 9 -0.91 11.72 20.00
N ARG A 10 -1.06 12.52 18.93
CA ARG A 10 -0.54 13.89 18.81
C ARG A 10 -1.67 14.81 18.33
N ARG A 11 -1.78 16.01 18.92
CA ARG A 11 -2.70 17.04 18.41
C ARG A 11 -2.30 17.37 16.97
N SER A 12 -3.27 17.36 16.05
CA SER A 12 -3.05 17.78 14.67
C SER A 12 -2.60 19.24 14.63
N GLY A 13 -1.47 19.53 13.99
CA GLY A 13 -0.98 20.89 13.73
C GLY A 13 -1.72 21.60 12.59
N THR A 14 -2.80 21.00 12.08
CA THR A 14 -3.59 21.56 10.98
C THR A 14 -4.49 22.68 11.49
N ASP A 15 -4.49 23.83 10.81
CA ASP A 15 -5.48 24.88 11.04
C ASP A 15 -6.83 24.47 10.43
N TRP A 16 -7.65 23.80 11.24
CA TRP A 16 -8.97 23.32 10.83
C TRP A 16 -9.99 24.45 10.61
N ARG A 17 -9.78 25.66 11.14
CA ARG A 17 -10.68 26.79 10.87
C ARG A 17 -10.48 27.28 9.44
N ARG A 18 -9.23 27.39 9.00
CA ARG A 18 -8.88 27.75 7.61
C ARG A 18 -9.44 26.73 6.62
N VAL A 19 -9.19 25.44 6.84
CA VAL A 19 -9.63 24.36 5.92
C VAL A 19 -11.15 24.33 5.77
N ARG A 20 -11.91 24.53 6.85
CA ARG A 20 -13.39 24.53 6.80
C ARG A 20 -13.98 25.72 6.04
N GLY A 21 -13.25 26.82 5.92
CA GLY A 21 -13.69 28.01 5.19
C GLY A 21 -13.19 28.10 3.75
N LEU A 22 -12.28 27.20 3.35
CA LEU A 22 -11.74 27.15 2.00
C LEU A 22 -12.84 26.70 1.02
N LYS A 23 -13.02 27.45 -0.08
CA LYS A 23 -13.97 27.07 -1.12
C LYS A 23 -13.28 26.14 -2.12
N ASP A 24 -14.04 25.27 -2.77
CA ASP A 24 -13.50 24.32 -3.76
C ASP A 24 -12.67 24.98 -4.86
N ARG A 25 -13.10 26.17 -5.33
CA ARG A 25 -12.38 26.95 -6.36
C ARG A 25 -10.99 27.44 -5.92
N ASP A 26 -10.76 27.53 -4.62
CA ASP A 26 -9.51 28.03 -4.02
C ASP A 26 -8.56 26.85 -3.72
N ILE A 27 -8.94 25.61 -4.06
CA ILE A 27 -8.09 24.42 -3.95
C ILE A 27 -7.13 24.40 -5.15
N ASP A 28 -5.84 24.40 -4.86
CA ASP A 28 -4.79 24.23 -5.85
C ASP A 28 -4.58 22.74 -6.16
N TYR A 29 -4.68 22.38 -7.44
CA TYR A 29 -4.46 21.03 -7.98
C TYR A 29 -3.23 20.97 -8.89
N SER A 30 -2.41 22.02 -8.95
CA SER A 30 -1.27 22.10 -9.86
C SER A 30 -0.22 21.00 -9.65
N ASP A 31 -0.16 20.42 -8.44
CA ASP A 31 0.72 19.32 -8.06
C ASP A 31 0.11 17.92 -8.27
N ILE A 32 -1.20 17.83 -8.54
CA ILE A 32 -1.93 16.56 -8.65
C ILE A 32 -2.74 16.56 -9.95
N PRO A 33 -2.15 16.06 -11.07
CA PRO A 33 -2.85 15.96 -12.33
C PRO A 33 -4.03 14.96 -12.25
N GLU A 34 -5.02 15.14 -13.12
CA GLU A 34 -6.16 14.23 -13.21
C GLU A 34 -5.72 12.80 -13.57
N LEU A 35 -6.32 11.81 -12.92
CA LEU A 35 -6.02 10.40 -13.15
C LEU A 35 -6.71 9.93 -14.44
N ASP A 36 -5.93 9.77 -15.51
CA ASP A 36 -6.42 9.35 -16.82
C ASP A 36 -6.40 7.82 -17.01
N GLU A 37 -6.89 7.35 -18.17
CA GLU A 37 -6.83 5.92 -18.52
C GLU A 37 -5.41 5.36 -18.53
N GLY A 38 -4.41 6.20 -18.85
CA GLY A 38 -2.99 5.82 -18.84
C GLY A 38 -2.53 5.42 -17.44
N PHE A 39 -2.93 6.19 -16.43
CA PHE A 39 -2.70 5.87 -15.02
C PHE A 39 -3.32 4.53 -14.65
N PHE A 40 -4.59 4.32 -14.97
CA PHE A 40 -5.29 3.09 -14.59
C PHE A 40 -4.79 1.84 -15.33
N LYS A 41 -4.30 1.97 -16.57
CA LYS A 41 -3.65 0.87 -17.30
C LYS A 41 -2.42 0.32 -16.59
N GLN A 42 -1.70 1.16 -15.84
CA GLN A 42 -0.49 0.77 -15.12
C GLN A 42 -0.73 0.55 -13.61
N ALA A 43 -1.93 0.87 -13.12
CA ALA A 43 -2.26 0.77 -11.71
C ALA A 43 -2.15 -0.67 -11.22
N VAL A 44 -1.47 -0.85 -10.08
CA VAL A 44 -1.38 -2.14 -9.42
C VAL A 44 -2.52 -2.26 -8.42
N LEU A 45 -3.47 -3.18 -8.69
CA LEU A 45 -4.56 -3.45 -7.75
C LEU A 45 -4.01 -3.88 -6.39
N TRP A 46 -4.40 -3.12 -5.35
CA TRP A 46 -4.06 -3.45 -3.97
C TRP A 46 -4.79 -4.73 -3.54
N PRO A 47 -4.08 -5.80 -3.17
CA PRO A 47 -4.72 -7.09 -2.89
C PRO A 47 -5.34 -7.18 -1.48
N GLY A 48 -5.38 -6.08 -0.73
CA GLY A 48 -5.84 -6.04 0.65
C GLY A 48 -4.73 -6.26 1.68
N ALA A 49 -5.12 -6.31 2.95
CA ALA A 49 -4.20 -6.54 4.06
C ALA A 49 -3.58 -7.94 4.00
N LYS A 50 -2.28 -8.04 4.36
CA LYS A 50 -1.60 -9.34 4.48
C LYS A 50 -2.22 -10.12 5.63
N LYS A 51 -2.49 -11.41 5.42
CA LYS A 51 -2.90 -12.33 6.48
C LYS A 51 -1.66 -12.90 7.17
N GLN A 52 -1.60 -12.79 8.49
CA GLN A 52 -0.55 -13.44 9.28
C GLN A 52 -0.89 -14.92 9.43
N ILE A 53 -0.01 -15.78 8.93
CA ILE A 53 -0.14 -17.24 9.03
C ILE A 53 1.18 -17.83 9.53
N THR A 54 1.11 -19.02 10.12
CA THR A 54 2.29 -19.81 10.47
C THR A 54 2.64 -20.71 9.29
N LEU A 55 3.80 -20.46 8.66
CA LEU A 55 4.31 -21.24 7.54
C LEU A 55 5.68 -21.84 7.91
N ARG A 56 5.87 -23.13 7.64
CA ARG A 56 7.17 -23.80 7.76
C ARG A 56 7.94 -23.64 6.46
N LEU A 57 9.21 -23.26 6.57
CA LEU A 57 10.14 -23.13 5.45
C LEU A 57 11.41 -23.90 5.80
N ASP A 58 12.07 -24.45 4.79
CA ASP A 58 13.32 -25.15 4.99
C ASP A 58 14.41 -24.21 5.53
N PRO A 59 15.32 -24.70 6.38
CA PRO A 59 16.33 -23.86 7.04
C PRO A 59 17.24 -23.11 6.06
N ASP A 60 17.59 -23.73 4.94
CA ASP A 60 18.44 -23.16 3.88
C ASP A 60 17.73 -22.03 3.13
N VAL A 61 16.46 -22.22 2.78
CA VAL A 61 15.60 -21.21 2.17
C VAL A 61 15.48 -19.99 3.09
N LEU A 62 15.20 -20.24 4.39
CA LEU A 62 15.11 -19.15 5.37
C LEU A 62 16.44 -18.41 5.53
N ARG A 63 17.57 -19.13 5.58
CA ARG A 63 18.91 -18.51 5.63
C ARG A 63 19.17 -17.65 4.40
N PHE A 64 18.84 -18.14 3.21
CA PHE A 64 19.03 -17.41 1.95
C PHE A 64 18.29 -16.06 1.97
N PHE A 65 17.01 -16.06 2.38
CA PHE A 65 16.23 -14.82 2.42
C PHE A 65 16.68 -13.88 3.54
N ARG A 66 17.05 -14.40 4.72
CA ARG A 66 17.55 -13.58 5.83
C ARG A 66 18.86 -12.85 5.50
N LYS A 67 19.74 -13.44 4.67
CA LYS A 67 20.97 -12.79 4.21
C LYS A 67 20.73 -11.48 3.45
N GLN A 68 19.54 -11.29 2.88
CA GLN A 68 19.17 -10.10 2.10
C GLN A 68 18.73 -8.93 3.00
N GLY A 69 18.69 -9.11 4.32
CA GLY A 69 18.46 -8.05 5.29
C GLY A 69 16.99 -7.87 5.69
N LYS A 70 16.67 -6.65 6.14
CA LYS A 70 15.33 -6.29 6.62
C LYS A 70 14.31 -6.44 5.48
N GLY A 71 13.17 -7.06 5.78
CA GLY A 71 12.10 -7.26 4.81
C GLY A 71 12.12 -8.60 4.07
N TYR A 72 12.94 -9.57 4.50
CA TYR A 72 13.00 -10.90 3.90
C TYR A 72 11.61 -11.58 3.74
N GLN A 73 10.69 -11.39 4.69
CA GLN A 73 9.30 -11.89 4.60
C GLN A 73 8.52 -11.26 3.44
N SER A 74 8.72 -9.95 3.21
CA SER A 74 8.11 -9.27 2.07
C SER A 74 8.67 -9.78 0.75
N ASN A 75 9.95 -10.14 0.69
CA ASN A 75 10.55 -10.73 -0.50
C ASN A 75 10.00 -12.13 -0.79
N ILE A 76 9.90 -12.99 0.24
CA ILE A 76 9.24 -14.31 0.13
C ILE A 76 7.84 -14.15 -0.47
N ASN A 77 7.03 -13.23 0.08
CA ASN A 77 5.69 -12.99 -0.43
C ASN A 77 5.68 -12.48 -1.88
N ALA A 78 6.63 -11.63 -2.28
CA ALA A 78 6.73 -11.14 -3.66
C ALA A 78 7.01 -12.27 -4.65
N ILE A 79 7.89 -13.22 -4.29
CA ILE A 79 8.21 -14.38 -5.11
C ILE A 79 7.01 -15.31 -5.23
N LEU A 80 6.34 -15.64 -4.12
CA LEU A 80 5.12 -16.45 -4.14
C LEU A 80 4.04 -15.82 -5.03
N ARG A 81 3.89 -14.50 -4.98
CA ARG A 81 2.96 -13.77 -5.85
C ARG A 81 3.35 -13.85 -7.33
N ARG A 82 4.64 -13.74 -7.66
CA ARG A 82 5.12 -13.89 -9.05
C ARG A 82 4.84 -15.30 -9.56
N TYR A 83 5.13 -16.33 -8.76
CA TYR A 83 4.84 -17.72 -9.10
C TYR A 83 3.34 -17.94 -9.35
N MET A 84 2.48 -17.49 -8.44
CA MET A 84 1.02 -17.59 -8.59
C MET A 84 0.53 -16.92 -9.89
N LYS A 85 1.05 -15.73 -10.23
CA LYS A 85 0.69 -15.02 -11.47
C LYS A 85 1.14 -15.79 -12.72
N ALA A 86 2.35 -16.36 -12.71
CA ALA A 86 2.87 -17.14 -13.82
C ALA A 86 2.01 -18.39 -14.08
N GLN A 87 1.64 -19.11 -13.02
CA GLN A 87 0.77 -20.28 -13.10
C GLN A 87 -0.63 -19.94 -13.64
N LYS A 88 -1.24 -18.85 -13.18
CA LYS A 88 -2.55 -18.41 -13.70
C LYS A 88 -2.53 -18.11 -15.20
N ARG A 89 -1.43 -17.54 -15.72
CA ARG A 89 -1.27 -17.25 -17.16
C ARG A 89 -1.10 -18.50 -18.02
N GLN A 90 -0.62 -19.61 -17.46
CA GLN A 90 -0.42 -20.88 -18.19
C GLN A 90 -1.71 -21.71 -18.26
N ALA A 91 -2.64 -21.49 -17.34
CA ALA A 91 -3.91 -22.19 -17.26
C ALA A 91 -5.08 -21.44 -17.95
N SER A 92 -4.81 -20.30 -18.59
CA SER A 92 -5.76 -19.49 -19.37
C SER A 92 -5.32 -19.47 -20.83
#